data_AF-A0A3B8ZL85-F1
#
_entry.id   AF-A0A3B8ZL85-F1
#
_cell.length_a   1.000
_cell.length_b   1.000
_cell.length_c   1.000
_cell.angle_alpha   90.00
_cell.angle_beta   90.00
_cell.angle_gamma   90.00
#
_symmetry.space_group_name_H-M   'P 1'
#
loop_
_entity.id
_entity.type
_entity.pdbx_description
1 polymer ?
#
loop_
_entity_poly.entity_id
_entity_poly.type
_entity_poly.pdbx_seq_one_letter_code
_entity_poly.pdbx_strand_id
1 'polypeptide(L)'
;SWLTYGLGSQSQNLPGYVVISPKSVFQGAPLWGCSFLPGAYQATWIQNLDQPISNLTPAGGLVQQRRQLDVLRALNQIHQQRLIENDAMEARIASFELAFRMQTEAPEAFELTSETSATLDSYGIGR
;
A
#
# COMPACT_ATOMS: atom_id res chain seq x y z
N SER A 1 3.61 3.12 -11.99
CA SER A 1 2.47 4.06 -12.10
C SER A 1 1.64 3.82 -13.38
N TRP A 2 2.13 4.17 -14.58
CA TRP A 2 1.34 4.05 -15.82
C TRP A 2 0.90 2.64 -16.19
N LEU A 3 1.77 1.65 -16.00
CA LEU A 3 1.42 0.24 -16.23
C LEU A 3 0.30 -0.21 -15.28
N THR A 4 0.41 0.12 -14.01
CA THR A 4 -0.62 -0.18 -13.00
C THR A 4 -1.94 0.54 -13.29
N TYR A 5 -1.89 1.75 -13.88
CA TYR A 5 -3.08 2.47 -14.33
C TYR A 5 -3.72 1.83 -15.58
N GLY A 6 -2.92 1.48 -16.59
CA GLY A 6 -3.43 0.96 -17.86
C GLY A 6 -3.84 -0.51 -17.83
N LEU A 7 -3.15 -1.32 -17.03
CA LEU A 7 -3.39 -2.78 -16.95
C LEU A 7 -4.05 -3.20 -15.64
N GLY A 8 -4.15 -2.29 -14.67
CA GLY A 8 -4.58 -2.61 -13.32
C GLY A 8 -3.52 -3.38 -12.52
N SER A 9 -3.96 -3.88 -11.37
CA SER A 9 -3.21 -4.80 -10.53
C SER A 9 -3.99 -6.11 -10.43
N GLN A 10 -3.29 -7.24 -10.47
CA GLN A 10 -3.90 -8.55 -10.21
C GLN A 10 -4.21 -8.74 -8.71
N SER A 11 -3.45 -8.06 -7.84
CA SER A 11 -3.72 -8.04 -6.41
C SER A 11 -4.71 -6.92 -6.08
N GLN A 12 -5.79 -7.28 -5.38
CA GLN A 12 -6.73 -6.31 -4.80
C GLN A 12 -6.27 -5.86 -3.41
N ASN A 13 -5.36 -6.59 -2.78
CA ASN A 13 -5.03 -6.44 -1.37
C ASN A 13 -3.62 -5.89 -1.14
N LEU A 14 -2.74 -5.93 -2.15
CA LEU A 14 -1.37 -5.42 -2.11
C LEU A 14 -1.17 -4.27 -3.12
N PRO A 15 -0.19 -3.38 -2.90
CA PRO A 15 0.10 -2.28 -3.81
C PRO A 15 0.55 -2.82 -5.18
N GLY A 16 -0.08 -2.34 -6.24
CA GLY A 16 0.30 -2.70 -7.62
C GLY A 16 1.61 -2.07 -8.11
N TYR A 17 2.24 -1.21 -7.31
CA TYR A 17 3.54 -0.63 -7.60
C TYR A 17 4.35 -0.42 -6.31
N VAL A 18 5.51 -1.07 -6.23
CA VAL A 18 6.38 -1.08 -5.05
C VAL A 18 7.78 -0.65 -5.45
N VAL A 19 8.43 0.11 -4.57
CA VAL A 19 9.86 0.45 -4.67
C VAL A 19 10.55 -0.02 -3.40
N ILE A 20 11.60 -0.82 -3.54
CA ILE A 20 12.39 -1.33 -2.42
C ILE A 20 13.72 -0.58 -2.41
N SER A 21 13.99 0.17 -1.34
CA SER A 21 15.29 0.84 -1.17
C SER A 21 15.54 1.12 0.31
N PRO A 22 16.69 0.65 0.87
CA PRO A 22 17.02 0.83 2.28
C PRO A 22 17.37 2.28 2.66
N LYS A 23 17.65 3.13 1.67
CA LYS A 23 17.92 4.55 1.87
C LYS A 23 16.97 5.39 1.02
N SER A 24 16.66 6.59 1.52
CA SER A 24 15.96 7.59 0.72
C SER A 24 16.78 7.86 -0.53
N VAL A 25 16.17 7.68 -1.70
CA VAL A 25 16.85 7.96 -2.95
C VAL A 25 16.92 9.47 -3.10
N PHE A 26 18.04 9.99 -3.60
CA PHE A 26 18.40 11.42 -3.50
C PHE A 26 17.34 12.38 -4.07
N GLN A 27 16.57 11.95 -5.07
CA GLN A 27 15.44 12.71 -5.61
C GLN A 27 14.07 12.34 -5.00
N GLY A 28 13.96 11.25 -4.25
CA GLY A 28 12.75 10.84 -3.53
C GLY A 28 11.60 10.39 -4.44
N ALA A 29 10.37 10.68 -3.99
CA ALA A 29 9.12 10.34 -4.66
C ALA A 29 9.03 10.73 -6.17
N PRO A 30 9.63 11.82 -6.66
CA PRO A 30 9.70 12.13 -8.08
C PRO A 30 10.18 11.00 -9.00
N LEU A 31 11.07 10.13 -8.55
CA LEU A 31 11.60 9.01 -9.36
C LEU A 31 10.59 7.90 -9.60
N TRP A 32 9.58 7.80 -8.75
CA TRP A 32 8.55 6.74 -8.77
C TRP A 32 7.15 7.31 -8.48
N GLY A 33 6.94 8.56 -8.88
CA GLY A 33 5.72 9.31 -8.63
C GLY A 33 4.55 8.80 -9.47
N CYS A 34 3.33 9.04 -9.01
CA CYS A 34 2.14 8.97 -9.87
C CYS A 34 1.96 10.23 -10.74
N SER A 35 2.67 11.33 -10.41
CA SER A 35 2.59 12.62 -11.11
C SER A 35 1.14 13.10 -11.24
N PHE A 36 0.57 13.09 -12.45
CA PHE A 36 -0.80 13.49 -12.73
C PHE A 36 -1.84 12.37 -12.59
N LEU A 37 -1.41 11.13 -12.33
CA LEU A 37 -2.31 10.03 -12.00
C LEU A 37 -2.81 10.13 -10.56
N PRO A 38 -4.01 9.59 -10.26
CA PRO A 38 -4.52 9.51 -8.88
C PRO A 38 -3.49 8.90 -7.93
N GLY A 39 -3.48 9.36 -6.68
CA GLY A 39 -2.53 8.91 -5.65
C GLY A 39 -2.57 7.40 -5.38
N ALA A 40 -3.65 6.70 -5.77
CA ALA A 40 -3.74 5.24 -5.74
C ALA A 40 -2.64 4.54 -6.56
N TYR A 41 -2.05 5.21 -7.54
CA TYR A 41 -0.97 4.69 -8.39
C TYR A 41 0.44 5.11 -7.95
N GLN A 42 0.55 5.80 -6.81
CA GLN A 42 1.82 6.17 -6.20
C GLN A 42 2.53 4.90 -5.70
N ALA A 43 3.84 4.81 -5.95
CA ALA A 43 4.61 3.67 -5.46
C ALA A 43 4.60 3.61 -3.93
N THR A 44 4.41 2.42 -3.38
CA THR A 44 4.67 2.16 -1.96
C THR A 44 6.16 1.91 -1.76
N TRP A 45 6.80 2.76 -0.97
CA TRP A 45 8.22 2.64 -0.68
C TRP A 45 8.46 1.73 0.53
N ILE A 46 9.20 0.65 0.31
CA ILE A 46 9.63 -0.33 1.29
C ILE A 46 11.09 -0.06 1.65
N GLN A 47 11.34 0.31 2.92
CA GLN A 47 12.67 0.59 3.45
C GLN A 47 13.31 -0.64 4.10
N ASN A 48 12.51 -1.39 4.86
CA ASN A 48 12.95 -2.55 5.61
C ASN A 48 12.04 -3.73 5.25
N LEU A 49 12.59 -4.84 4.79
CA LEU A 49 11.81 -6.04 4.45
C LEU A 49 11.21 -6.71 5.69
N ASP A 50 11.80 -6.52 6.88
CA ASP A 50 11.26 -7.03 8.14
C ASP A 50 10.03 -6.24 8.62
N GLN A 51 9.88 -4.99 8.17
CA GLN A 51 8.72 -4.13 8.43
C GLN A 51 8.35 -3.36 7.17
N PRO A 52 7.80 -4.05 6.16
CA PRO A 52 7.75 -3.53 4.80
C PRO A 52 6.72 -2.41 4.63
N ILE A 53 5.66 -2.39 5.42
CA ILE A 53 4.67 -1.31 5.44
C ILE A 53 4.47 -0.82 6.87
N SER A 54 4.62 0.49 7.06
CA SER A 54 4.37 1.15 8.34
C SER A 54 2.88 1.06 8.72
N ASN A 55 2.59 0.93 10.01
CA ASN A 55 1.22 0.85 10.56
C ASN A 55 0.41 -0.38 10.11
N LEU A 56 1.07 -1.48 9.75
CA LEU A 56 0.43 -2.77 9.50
C LEU A 56 -0.18 -3.38 10.77
N THR A 57 0.37 -3.09 11.94
CA THR A 57 -0.12 -3.62 13.21
C THR A 57 -1.27 -2.76 13.74
N PRO A 58 -2.48 -3.32 13.92
CA PRO A 58 -3.60 -2.56 14.44
C PRO A 58 -3.38 -2.20 15.92
N ALA A 59 -3.63 -0.94 16.29
CA ALA A 59 -3.51 -0.47 17.67
C ALA A 59 -4.65 -0.97 18.60
N GLY A 60 -5.64 -1.68 18.05
CA GLY A 60 -6.79 -2.21 18.77
C GLY A 60 -7.40 -3.42 18.06
N GLY A 61 -8.56 -3.89 18.52
CA GLY A 61 -9.24 -5.05 17.93
C GLY A 61 -9.79 -4.76 16.52
N LEU A 62 -9.68 -5.73 15.61
CA LEU A 62 -10.13 -5.64 14.21
C LEU A 62 -11.57 -5.14 14.05
N VAL A 63 -12.48 -5.55 14.94
CA VAL A 63 -13.89 -5.11 14.95
C VAL A 63 -14.01 -3.60 15.21
N GLN A 64 -13.20 -3.08 16.14
CA GLN A 64 -13.24 -1.66 16.50
C GLN A 64 -12.63 -0.79 15.41
N GLN A 65 -11.54 -1.24 14.80
CA GLN A 65 -10.93 -0.61 13.62
C GLN A 65 -11.89 -0.60 12.43
N ARG A 66 -12.63 -1.69 12.20
CA ARG A 66 -13.62 -1.73 11.12
C ARG A 66 -14.73 -0.70 11.32
N ARG A 67 -15.27 -0.59 12.54
CA ARG A 67 -16.26 0.44 12.87
C ARG A 67 -15.72 1.86 12.67
N GLN A 68 -14.46 2.12 13.02
CA GLN A 68 -13.82 3.41 12.78
C GLN A 68 -13.73 3.72 11.28
N LEU A 69 -13.32 2.74 10.46
CA LEU A 69 -13.25 2.90 9.00
C LEU A 69 -14.64 3.15 8.38
N ASP A 70 -15.67 2.47 8.86
CA ASP A 70 -17.03 2.67 8.34
C ASP A 70 -17.58 4.07 8.69
N VAL A 71 -17.26 4.61 9.88
CA VAL A 71 -17.57 6.01 10.23
C VAL A 71 -16.79 6.98 9.35
N LEU A 72 -15.49 6.76 9.14
CA LEU A 72 -14.67 7.60 8.27
C LEU A 72 -15.21 7.61 6.83
N ARG A 73 -15.65 6.46 6.30
CA ARG A 73 -16.31 6.38 5.00
C ARG A 73 -17.59 7.21 4.94
N ALA A 74 -18.46 7.09 5.94
CA ALA A 74 -19.69 7.87 5.99
C ALA A 74 -19.41 9.38 6.01
N LEU A 75 -18.42 9.82 6.81
CA LEU A 75 -17.99 11.22 6.85
C LEU A 75 -17.40 11.67 5.51
N ASN A 76 -16.59 10.83 4.87
CA ASN A 76 -16.01 11.11 3.56
C ASN A 76 -17.08 11.23 2.47
N GLN A 77 -18.12 10.40 2.50
CA GLN A 77 -19.26 10.51 1.57
C GLN A 77 -20.02 11.83 1.76
N ILE A 78 -20.27 12.23 3.01
CA ILE A 78 -20.90 13.53 3.32
C ILE A 78 -20.01 14.69 2.85
N HIS A 79 -18.68 14.55 2.96
CA HIS A 79 -17.73 15.56 2.54
C HIS A 79 -17.62 15.65 1.01
N GLN A 80 -17.59 14.52 0.29
CA GLN A 80 -17.60 14.47 -1.18
C GLN A 80 -18.87 15.11 -1.77
N GLN A 81 -20.03 14.93 -1.12
CA GLN A 81 -21.26 15.59 -1.57
C GLN A 81 -21.19 17.13 -1.48
N ARG A 82 -20.25 17.69 -0.70
CA ARG A 82 -20.07 19.15 -0.54
C ARG A 82 -18.97 19.72 -1.44
N LEU A 83 -18.12 18.89 -2.04
CA LEU A 83 -16.97 19.29 -2.86
C LEU A 83 -16.94 18.41 -4.11
N ILE A 84 -17.39 18.95 -5.25
CA ILE A 84 -17.62 18.18 -6.48
C ILE A 84 -16.32 17.63 -7.09
N GLU A 85 -15.13 18.09 -6.70
CA GLU A 85 -13.86 17.56 -7.26
C GLU A 85 -12.77 17.55 -6.18
N ASN A 86 -12.40 16.37 -5.68
CA ASN A 86 -11.20 16.23 -4.85
C ASN A 86 -10.58 14.82 -4.92
N ASP A 87 -9.92 14.53 -6.05
CA ASP A 87 -9.20 13.27 -6.33
C ASP A 87 -8.20 12.87 -5.23
N ALA A 88 -7.64 13.85 -4.52
CA ALA A 88 -6.69 13.60 -3.42
C ALA A 88 -7.37 12.91 -2.23
N MET A 89 -8.65 13.20 -1.97
CA MET A 89 -9.41 12.56 -0.89
C MET A 89 -9.75 11.11 -1.24
N GLU A 90 -10.18 10.86 -2.48
CA GLU A 90 -10.49 9.51 -2.97
C GLU A 90 -9.24 8.62 -2.98
N ALA A 91 -8.12 9.15 -3.46
CA ALA A 91 -6.83 8.46 -3.41
C ALA A 91 -6.46 8.06 -1.98
N ARG A 92 -6.69 8.95 -1.00
CA ARG A 92 -6.38 8.69 0.42
C ARG A 92 -7.28 7.61 1.03
N ILE A 93 -8.56 7.57 0.66
CA ILE A 93 -9.50 6.51 1.07
C ILE A 93 -9.02 5.17 0.50
N ALA A 94 -8.72 5.12 -0.79
CA ALA A 94 -8.22 3.92 -1.45
C ALA A 94 -6.92 3.41 -0.81
N SER A 95 -6.00 4.31 -0.45
CA SER A 95 -4.77 3.94 0.28
C SER A 95 -5.06 3.33 1.64
N PHE A 96 -6.03 3.84 2.41
CA PHE A 96 -6.38 3.27 3.70
C PHE A 96 -7.08 1.90 3.58
N GLU A 97 -7.94 1.73 2.58
CA GLU A 97 -8.57 0.43 2.32
C GLU A 97 -7.56 -0.61 1.85
N LEU A 98 -6.60 -0.21 1.02
CA LEU A 98 -5.48 -1.05 0.64
C LEU A 98 -4.69 -1.45 1.88
N ALA A 99 -4.25 -0.49 2.70
CA ALA A 99 -3.52 -0.78 3.93
C ALA A 99 -4.26 -1.75 4.85
N PHE A 100 -5.59 -1.64 4.99
CA PHE A 100 -6.39 -2.58 5.75
C PHE A 100 -6.34 -4.00 5.18
N ARG A 101 -6.46 -4.16 3.87
CA ARG A 101 -6.37 -5.48 3.20
C ARG A 101 -4.98 -6.10 3.36
N MET A 102 -3.94 -5.26 3.31
CA MET A 102 -2.57 -5.68 3.56
C MET A 102 -2.36 -6.26 4.97
N GLN A 103 -3.13 -5.84 5.98
CA GLN A 103 -2.98 -6.39 7.34
C GLN A 103 -3.25 -7.90 7.42
N THR A 104 -4.04 -8.44 6.49
CA THR A 104 -4.37 -9.87 6.46
C THR A 104 -3.49 -10.65 5.50
N GLU A 105 -3.19 -10.12 4.32
CA GLU A 105 -2.46 -10.86 3.27
C GLU A 105 -0.96 -10.59 3.20
N ALA A 106 -0.49 -9.43 3.68
CA ALA A 106 0.94 -9.13 3.64
C ALA A 106 1.79 -10.11 4.46
N PRO A 107 1.37 -10.58 5.67
CA PRO A 107 2.19 -11.52 6.45
C PRO A 107 2.54 -12.80 5.69
N GLU A 108 1.58 -13.41 5.00
CA GLU A 108 1.79 -14.61 4.17
C GLU A 108 2.68 -14.29 2.96
N ALA A 109 2.46 -13.16 2.30
CA ALA A 109 3.26 -12.75 1.14
C ALA A 109 4.73 -12.41 1.48
N PHE A 110 5.03 -12.09 2.74
CA PHE A 110 6.39 -11.82 3.22
C PHE A 110 6.96 -12.97 4.07
N GLU A 111 6.25 -14.09 4.23
CA GLU A 111 6.69 -15.27 4.97
C GLU A 111 7.60 -16.17 4.12
N LEU A 112 8.88 -15.82 4.08
CA LEU A 112 9.91 -16.53 3.31
C LEU A 112 10.46 -17.79 4.00
N THR A 113 10.01 -18.07 5.23
CA THR A 113 10.44 -19.25 6.02
C THR A 113 10.03 -20.58 5.38
N SER A 114 9.00 -20.56 4.54
CA SER A 114 8.48 -21.73 3.83
C SER A 114 9.15 -21.96 2.47
N GLU A 115 9.99 -21.04 2.01
CA GLU A 115 10.64 -21.14 0.70
C GLU A 115 11.90 -22.01 0.71
N THR A 116 12.20 -22.64 -0.43
CA THR A 116 13.37 -23.51 -0.57
C THR A 116 14.67 -22.70 -0.61
N SER A 117 15.80 -23.30 -0.23
CA SER A 117 17.09 -22.59 -0.24
C SER A 117 17.48 -22.09 -1.64
N ALA A 118 17.12 -22.83 -2.69
CA ALA A 118 17.37 -22.42 -4.07
C ALA A 118 16.56 -21.17 -4.46
N THR A 119 15.33 -21.05 -3.95
CA THR A 119 14.48 -19.87 -4.18
C THR A 119 15.02 -18.66 -3.42
N LEU A 120 15.42 -18.84 -2.15
CA LEU A 120 16.02 -17.80 -1.33
C LEU A 120 17.35 -17.28 -1.90
N ASP A 121 18.19 -18.17 -2.44
CA ASP A 121 19.42 -17.80 -3.15
C ASP A 121 19.14 -16.97 -4.42
N SER A 122 18.06 -17.30 -5.15
CA SER A 122 17.65 -16.54 -6.33
C SER A 122 17.16 -15.13 -5.99
N TYR A 123 16.61 -14.94 -4.80
CA TYR A 123 16.21 -13.63 -4.28
C TYR A 123 17.37 -12.82 -3.73
N GLY A 124 18.57 -13.42 -3.58
CA GLY A 124 19.75 -12.75 -3.05
C GLY A 124 19.69 -12.47 -1.55
N ILE A 125 18.86 -13.20 -0.81
CA ILE A 125 18.71 -13.04 0.64
C ILE A 125 19.89 -13.73 1.35
N GLY A 126 20.58 -13.01 2.23
CA GLY A 126 21.75 -13.53 2.98
C GLY A 126 23.12 -13.18 2.38
N ARG A 127 23.20 -12.25 1.43
CA ARG A 127 24.45 -11.64 0.93
C ARG A 127 24.60 -10.18 1.33
#